data_AF-A0A2D3ND30-F1
#
_entry.id   AF-A0A2D3ND30-F1
#
_cell.length_a   1.000
_cell.length_b   1.000
_cell.length_c   1.000
_cell.angle_alpha   90.00
_cell.angle_beta   90.00
_cell.angle_gamma   90.00
#
_symmetry.space_group_name_H-M   'P 1'
#
loop_
_entity.id
_entity.type
_entity.pdbx_description
1 polymer ?
#
loop_
_entity_poly.entity_id
_entity_poly.type
_entity_poly.pdbx_seq_one_letter_code
_entity_poly.pdbx_strand_id
1 'polypeptide(L)'
;MKNEDNGDDCLVYPKISERSRAAVRSNFGINKEDTILLIRDTSFWSSRDQGLVVTDVGFYLIVDNDNPEPCNFGWECLSDVNYQELCLHFKDNSGEEAPIHINYFLKSADENHMARVGRKLAHAFKKMAKSVAPAEDPFDVAYEQYDTLKKQKKYQEALELCNKCIDKHIGHPYFFHSLMADIYGCMKDWQKCAEYNLMGIKECEDYSNDSFKVYLQYQLYSAYHYSGNDIIARKDCLSVMLNATDQTCNGLLIKDDAKQDFPIYEQAYVNSFLSHTMSEKLLCLLRNM
;
A
#
# COMPACT_ATOMS: atom_id res chain seq x y z
N MET A 1 14.02 8.16 29.99
CA MET A 1 15.43 8.30 29.60
C MET A 1 16.15 9.41 30.34
N LYS A 2 15.70 10.68 30.38
CA LYS A 2 16.45 11.74 31.10
C LYS A 2 16.82 11.44 32.56
N ASN A 3 16.01 10.65 33.28
CA ASN A 3 16.26 10.24 34.67
C ASN A 3 17.11 8.96 34.78
N GLU A 4 17.41 8.31 33.66
CA GLU A 4 18.23 7.09 33.58
C GLU A 4 19.71 7.42 33.32
N ASP A 5 20.02 8.69 33.04
CA ASP A 5 21.39 9.16 32.88
C ASP A 5 22.11 9.11 34.23
N ASN A 6 23.19 8.34 34.31
CA ASN A 6 24.00 8.20 35.51
C ASN A 6 25.40 8.81 35.36
N GLY A 7 25.68 9.49 34.25
CA GLY A 7 26.97 10.13 33.97
C GLY A 7 28.13 9.18 33.67
N ASP A 8 27.89 7.87 33.62
CA ASP A 8 28.93 6.86 33.46
C ASP A 8 28.62 5.92 32.28
N ASP A 9 27.87 4.85 32.54
CA ASP A 9 27.59 3.77 31.61
C ASP A 9 26.21 3.91 30.94
N CYS A 10 25.36 4.82 31.40
CA CYS A 10 24.09 5.19 30.76
C CYS A 10 24.05 6.71 30.60
N LEU A 11 24.17 7.19 29.37
CA LEU A 11 24.28 8.62 29.04
C LEU A 11 23.17 9.02 28.07
N VAL A 12 22.50 10.15 28.33
CA VAL A 12 21.31 10.57 27.59
C VAL A 12 21.43 11.99 27.09
N TYR A 13 21.04 12.23 25.84
CA TYR A 13 21.00 13.57 25.25
C TYR A 13 20.10 14.52 26.07
N PRO A 14 20.48 15.80 26.26
CA PRO A 14 21.65 16.51 25.70
C PRO A 14 22.92 16.46 26.57
N LYS A 15 22.94 15.66 27.65
CA LYS A 15 24.00 15.71 28.67
C LYS A 15 25.26 14.92 28.32
N ILE A 16 25.24 14.17 27.22
CA ILE A 16 26.39 13.39 26.76
C ILE A 16 27.58 14.33 26.48
N SER A 17 28.76 14.00 26.98
CA SER A 17 29.97 14.81 26.74
C SER A 17 30.49 14.65 25.30
N GLU A 18 31.24 15.64 24.80
CA GLU A 18 31.91 15.53 23.49
C GLU A 18 32.89 14.36 23.44
N ARG A 19 33.64 14.12 24.53
CA ARG A 19 34.55 12.98 24.65
C ARG A 19 33.81 11.66 24.50
N SER A 20 32.66 11.50 25.18
CA SER A 20 31.84 10.29 25.10
C SER A 20 31.30 10.09 23.68
N ARG A 21 30.81 11.16 23.02
CA ARG A 21 30.37 11.11 21.62
C ARG A 21 31.48 10.70 20.67
N ALA A 22 32.66 11.29 20.80
CA ALA A 22 33.81 10.99 19.95
C ALA A 22 34.25 9.52 20.10
N ALA A 23 34.27 9.00 21.33
CA ALA A 23 34.61 7.61 21.60
C ALA A 23 33.65 6.63 20.94
N VAL A 24 32.33 6.76 21.18
CA VAL A 24 31.35 5.84 20.57
C VAL A 24 31.33 5.96 19.05
N ARG A 25 31.52 7.16 18.47
CA ARG A 25 31.60 7.32 17.01
C ARG A 25 32.76 6.54 16.41
N SER A 26 33.93 6.62 17.05
CA SER A 26 35.11 5.88 16.59
C SER A 26 34.92 4.38 16.72
N ASN A 27 34.34 3.92 17.83
CA ASN A 27 34.26 2.49 18.14
C ASN A 27 33.12 1.77 17.39
N PHE A 28 31.97 2.44 17.22
CA PHE A 28 30.79 1.86 16.56
C PHE A 28 30.67 2.25 15.07
N GLY A 29 31.56 3.10 14.55
CA GLY A 29 31.52 3.56 13.15
C GLY A 29 30.33 4.49 12.83
N ILE A 30 29.89 5.30 13.80
CA ILE A 30 28.72 6.18 13.65
C ILE A 30 29.10 7.46 12.90
N ASN A 31 28.25 7.91 11.97
CA ASN A 31 28.52 9.10 11.17
C ASN A 31 28.61 10.37 12.02
N LYS A 32 29.32 11.37 11.48
CA LYS A 32 29.52 12.64 12.18
C LYS A 32 28.27 13.51 12.27
N GLU A 33 27.32 13.31 11.36
CA GLU A 33 26.07 14.07 11.31
C GLU A 33 24.99 13.47 12.22
N ASP A 34 25.08 12.18 12.55
CA ASP A 34 24.08 11.48 13.36
C ASP A 34 24.08 11.99 14.80
N THR A 35 22.91 12.36 15.30
CA THR A 35 22.72 12.80 16.68
C THR A 35 22.66 11.59 17.59
N ILE A 36 23.63 11.45 18.49
CA ILE A 36 23.59 10.40 19.52
C ILE A 36 22.60 10.79 20.62
N LEU A 37 21.59 9.94 20.83
CA LEU A 37 20.48 10.15 21.76
C LEU A 37 20.66 9.40 23.08
N LEU A 38 21.22 8.19 23.03
CA LEU A 38 21.46 7.30 24.18
C LEU A 38 22.77 6.53 23.96
N ILE A 39 23.57 6.40 25.02
CA ILE A 39 24.69 5.45 25.10
C ILE A 39 24.43 4.56 26.32
N ARG A 40 24.41 3.25 26.10
CA ARG A 40 24.46 2.24 27.15
C ARG A 40 25.73 1.41 26.97
N ASP A 41 26.77 1.75 27.72
CA ASP A 41 28.07 1.08 27.69
C ASP A 41 28.07 -0.17 28.59
N THR A 42 28.18 -1.36 28.02
CA THR A 42 28.21 -2.61 28.80
C THR A 42 29.62 -3.11 29.07
N SER A 43 30.65 -2.38 28.64
CA SER A 43 32.04 -2.75 28.88
C SER A 43 32.40 -2.66 30.37
N PHE A 44 33.35 -3.49 30.78
CA PHE A 44 33.81 -3.51 32.17
C PHE A 44 34.58 -2.24 32.55
N TRP A 45 35.29 -1.63 31.60
CA TRP A 45 36.16 -0.48 31.83
C TRP A 45 35.58 0.86 31.36
N SER A 46 34.29 0.90 31.00
CA SER A 46 33.65 2.08 30.41
C SER A 46 34.39 2.60 29.17
N SER A 47 34.92 1.65 28.37
CA SER A 47 35.71 1.89 27.16
C SER A 47 34.85 2.34 25.98
N ARG A 48 33.52 2.27 26.10
CA ARG A 48 32.55 2.67 25.08
C ARG A 48 32.75 1.98 23.73
N ASP A 49 33.19 0.74 23.76
CA ASP A 49 33.40 -0.16 22.63
C ASP A 49 32.45 -1.38 22.66
N GLN A 50 31.63 -1.48 23.70
CA GLN A 50 30.61 -2.52 23.87
C GLN A 50 29.31 -1.91 24.39
N GLY A 51 28.19 -2.51 24.01
CA GLY A 51 26.85 -2.11 24.43
C GLY A 51 26.06 -1.50 23.27
N LEU A 52 25.16 -0.57 23.58
CA LEU A 52 24.18 -0.05 22.63
C LEU A 52 24.24 1.47 22.53
N VAL A 53 24.13 1.97 21.30
CA VAL A 53 24.05 3.40 20.99
C VAL A 53 22.81 3.64 20.15
N VAL A 54 21.93 4.56 20.58
CA VAL A 54 20.76 5.01 19.82
C VAL A 54 21.06 6.37 19.22
N THR A 55 20.77 6.53 17.94
CA THR A 55 20.89 7.78 17.20
C THR A 55 19.51 8.22 16.66
N ASP A 56 19.48 9.38 16.01
CA ASP A 56 18.33 9.87 15.26
C ASP A 56 18.09 9.12 13.94
N VAL A 57 19.03 8.28 13.49
CA VAL A 57 18.91 7.47 12.26
C VAL A 57 18.72 5.97 12.53
N GLY A 58 19.08 5.47 13.71
CA GLY A 58 18.97 4.05 14.03
C GLY A 58 19.54 3.69 15.40
N PHE A 59 19.94 2.43 15.55
CA PHE A 59 20.78 2.01 16.67
C PHE A 59 21.90 1.08 16.23
N TYR A 60 22.91 0.99 17.10
CA TYR A 60 24.10 0.17 16.96
C TYR A 60 24.28 -0.63 18.24
N LEU A 61 24.54 -1.93 18.11
CA LEU A 61 24.76 -2.85 19.21
C LEU A 61 26.02 -3.66 18.95
N ILE A 62 26.95 -3.62 19.89
CA ILE A 62 28.10 -4.53 19.96
C ILE A 62 27.93 -5.32 21.26
N VAL A 63 27.67 -6.62 21.15
CA VAL A 63 27.42 -7.48 22.33
C VAL A 63 28.70 -7.76 23.09
N ASP A 64 29.78 -8.03 22.35
CA ASP A 64 31.09 -8.41 22.87
C ASP A 64 32.17 -7.65 22.07
N ASN A 65 33.05 -6.93 22.76
CA ASN A 65 34.13 -6.19 22.10
C ASN A 65 35.34 -7.06 21.74
N ASP A 66 35.44 -8.29 22.25
CA ASP A 66 36.48 -9.25 21.85
C ASP A 66 36.21 -9.81 20.44
N ASN A 67 34.94 -9.91 20.05
CA ASN A 67 34.49 -10.23 18.69
C ASN A 67 33.42 -9.22 18.23
N PRO A 68 33.84 -8.02 17.78
CA PRO A 68 32.91 -6.95 17.47
C PRO A 68 32.15 -7.26 16.18
N GLU A 69 30.98 -7.89 16.33
CA GLU A 69 29.98 -8.05 15.29
C GLU A 69 28.89 -7.01 15.50
N PRO A 70 28.98 -5.83 14.85
CA PRO A 70 27.99 -4.78 15.03
C PRO A 70 26.66 -5.23 14.43
N CYS A 71 25.64 -5.28 15.28
CA CYS A 71 24.25 -5.39 14.87
C CYS A 71 23.68 -3.97 14.83
N ASN A 72 23.26 -3.50 13.65
CA ASN A 72 22.72 -2.16 13.48
C ASN A 72 21.42 -2.19 12.67
N PHE A 73 20.51 -1.31 13.03
CA PHE A 73 19.24 -1.12 12.31
C PHE A 73 19.03 0.37 12.07
N GLY A 74 18.73 0.72 10.82
CA GLY A 74 18.17 2.03 10.46
C GLY A 74 16.68 2.07 10.80
N TRP A 75 16.18 3.24 11.22
CA TRP A 75 14.75 3.41 11.51
C TRP A 75 13.87 3.17 10.28
N GLU A 76 14.38 3.43 9.08
CA GLU A 76 13.71 3.25 7.78
C GLU A 76 13.47 1.78 7.41
N CYS A 77 14.22 0.87 8.01
CA CYS A 77 14.12 -0.56 7.75
C CYS A 77 13.02 -1.25 8.58
N LEU A 78 12.42 -0.55 9.54
CA LEU A 78 11.52 -1.12 10.54
C LEU A 78 10.05 -0.92 10.19
N SER A 79 9.28 -2.01 10.26
CA SER A 79 7.82 -2.00 10.13
C SER A 79 7.11 -1.89 11.48
N ASP A 80 7.70 -2.46 12.54
CA ASP A 80 7.13 -2.37 13.90
C ASP A 80 8.19 -2.48 15.00
N VAL A 81 7.86 -1.93 16.18
CA VAL A 81 8.65 -2.11 17.41
C VAL A 81 7.71 -2.30 18.59
N ASN A 82 7.86 -3.43 19.30
CA ASN A 82 7.04 -3.78 20.46
C ASN A 82 7.89 -4.17 21.67
N TYR A 83 7.30 -4.09 22.87
CA TYR A 83 7.94 -4.54 24.10
C TYR A 83 7.18 -5.72 24.69
N GLN A 84 7.86 -6.85 24.84
CA GLN A 84 7.32 -8.09 25.40
C GLN A 84 8.46 -8.90 26.03
N GLU A 85 8.19 -9.58 27.15
CA GLU A 85 9.13 -10.53 27.79
C GLU A 85 10.52 -9.93 28.05
N LEU A 86 10.57 -8.71 28.59
CA LEU A 86 11.81 -7.96 28.87
C LEU A 86 12.65 -7.59 27.63
N CYS A 87 12.12 -7.81 26.42
CA CYS A 87 12.76 -7.48 25.17
C CYS A 87 12.01 -6.39 24.41
N LEU A 88 12.77 -5.55 23.71
CA LEU A 88 12.29 -4.75 22.60
C LEU A 88 12.46 -5.60 21.33
N HIS A 89 11.34 -5.87 20.67
CA HIS A 89 11.27 -6.65 19.45
C HIS A 89 11.21 -5.69 18.27
N PHE A 90 12.22 -5.75 17.40
CA PHE A 90 12.34 -4.92 16.22
C PHE A 90 12.01 -5.76 15.00
N LYS A 91 10.92 -5.43 14.32
CA LYS A 91 10.48 -6.14 13.12
C LYS A 91 10.80 -5.32 11.88
N ASP A 92 11.49 -5.93 10.92
CA ASP A 92 11.84 -5.27 9.67
C ASP A 92 10.70 -5.31 8.64
N ASN A 93 10.91 -4.68 7.48
CA ASN A 93 9.92 -4.65 6.40
C ASN A 93 9.74 -6.02 5.69
N SER A 94 10.67 -6.97 5.86
CA SER A 94 10.54 -8.34 5.34
C SER A 94 9.74 -9.25 6.29
N GLY A 95 9.60 -8.81 7.54
CA GLY A 95 8.88 -9.53 8.59
C GLY A 95 9.78 -10.30 9.55
N GLU A 96 11.10 -10.24 9.35
CA GLU A 96 12.11 -10.78 10.28
C GLU A 96 12.13 -9.94 11.56
N GLU A 97 12.42 -10.60 12.69
CA GLU A 97 12.31 -10.00 14.02
C GLU A 97 13.59 -10.21 14.83
N ALA A 98 14.11 -9.12 15.38
CA ALA A 98 15.30 -9.11 16.23
C ALA A 98 14.94 -8.65 17.65
N PRO A 99 14.89 -9.57 18.65
CA PRO A 99 14.68 -9.19 20.05
C PRO A 99 15.97 -8.67 20.69
N ILE A 100 15.88 -7.53 21.38
CA ILE A 100 16.98 -6.98 22.17
C ILE A 100 16.52 -6.79 23.61
N HIS A 101 17.23 -7.43 24.54
CA HIS A 101 16.91 -7.36 25.96
C HIS A 101 17.00 -5.92 26.50
N ILE A 102 16.07 -5.52 27.36
CA ILE A 102 15.92 -4.15 27.88
C ILE A 102 17.16 -3.63 28.62
N ASN A 103 18.01 -4.54 29.13
CA ASN A 103 19.27 -4.18 29.79
C ASN A 103 20.27 -3.46 28.87
N TYR A 104 20.13 -3.62 27.55
CA TYR A 104 20.90 -2.83 26.59
C TYR A 104 20.40 -1.39 26.43
N PHE A 105 19.23 -1.04 26.99
CA PHE A 105 18.69 0.32 26.93
C PHE A 105 18.63 0.98 28.31
N LEU A 106 18.66 0.19 29.38
CA LEU A 106 18.46 0.64 30.75
C LEU A 106 19.28 -0.23 31.72
N LYS A 107 19.86 0.38 32.75
CA LYS A 107 20.46 -0.34 33.88
C LYS A 107 19.50 -0.33 35.07
N SER A 108 18.67 -1.36 35.22
CA SER A 108 17.72 -1.50 36.32
C SER A 108 17.57 -2.96 36.72
N ALA A 109 17.37 -3.23 38.02
CA ALA A 109 16.97 -4.55 38.52
C ALA A 109 15.45 -4.62 38.86
N ASP A 110 14.74 -3.49 38.81
CA ASP A 110 13.29 -3.44 39.01
C ASP A 110 12.55 -3.72 37.69
N GLU A 111 11.92 -4.89 37.59
CA GLU A 111 11.15 -5.32 36.42
C GLU A 111 9.96 -4.41 36.10
N ASN A 112 9.30 -3.84 37.12
CA ASN A 112 8.19 -2.91 36.89
C ASN A 112 8.69 -1.63 36.25
N HIS A 113 9.86 -1.15 36.70
CA HIS A 113 10.53 -0.01 36.09
C HIS A 113 10.98 -0.33 34.65
N MET A 114 11.59 -1.50 34.43
CA MET A 114 11.98 -1.97 33.10
C MET A 114 10.78 -2.03 32.16
N ALA A 115 9.66 -2.64 32.57
CA ALA A 115 8.45 -2.74 31.76
C ALA A 115 7.82 -1.38 31.43
N ARG A 116 7.89 -0.41 32.37
CA ARG A 116 7.43 0.96 32.13
C ARG A 116 8.33 1.69 31.12
N VAL A 117 9.64 1.53 31.21
CA VAL A 117 10.60 2.17 30.30
C VAL A 117 10.56 1.50 28.92
N GLY A 118 10.57 0.18 28.87
CA GLY A 118 10.51 -0.62 27.64
C GLY A 118 9.29 -0.27 26.79
N ARG A 119 8.08 -0.19 27.37
CA ARG A 119 6.89 0.27 26.64
C ARG A 119 7.02 1.69 26.08
N LYS A 120 7.66 2.60 26.82
CA LYS A 120 7.90 3.97 26.34
C LYS A 120 8.95 4.02 25.22
N LEU A 121 9.99 3.21 25.31
CA LEU A 121 11.01 3.07 24.27
C LEU A 121 10.40 2.48 22.99
N ALA A 122 9.64 1.38 23.09
CA ALA A 122 8.93 0.78 21.95
C ALA A 122 8.07 1.82 21.23
N HIS A 123 7.26 2.57 21.99
CA HIS A 123 6.42 3.63 21.43
C HIS A 123 7.22 4.75 20.77
N ALA A 124 8.37 5.13 21.33
CA ALA A 124 9.24 6.15 20.76
C ALA A 124 9.91 5.67 19.47
N PHE A 125 10.48 4.47 19.46
CA PHE A 125 11.15 3.90 18.29
C PHE A 125 10.16 3.60 17.17
N LYS A 126 8.96 3.12 17.50
CA LYS A 126 7.86 2.99 16.52
C LYS A 126 7.51 4.32 15.86
N LYS A 127 7.55 5.43 16.60
CA LYS A 127 7.34 6.77 16.04
C LYS A 127 8.51 7.24 15.18
N MET A 128 9.75 6.95 15.58
CA MET A 128 10.94 7.26 14.80
C MET A 128 10.89 6.54 13.44
N ALA A 129 10.66 5.22 13.45
CA ALA A 129 10.50 4.42 12.24
C ALA A 129 9.42 5.00 11.31
N LYS A 130 8.22 5.28 11.84
CA LYS A 130 7.14 5.91 11.06
C LYS A 130 7.46 7.28 10.48
N SER A 131 8.34 8.06 11.13
CA SER A 131 8.69 9.40 10.66
C SER A 131 9.68 9.40 9.49
N VAL A 132 10.39 8.28 9.28
CA VAL A 132 11.33 8.09 8.17
C VAL A 132 10.85 7.07 7.15
N ALA A 133 9.73 6.38 7.43
CA ALA A 133 9.08 5.50 6.48
C ALA A 133 8.78 6.28 5.18
N PRO A 134 8.99 5.67 4.00
CA PRO A 134 8.54 6.26 2.75
C PRO A 134 7.07 6.66 2.87
N ALA A 135 6.72 7.83 2.35
CA ALA A 135 5.31 8.19 2.25
C ALA A 135 4.60 7.10 1.44
N GLU A 136 3.54 6.52 2.01
CA GLU A 136 2.69 5.57 1.30
C GLU A 136 2.24 6.20 -0.02
N ASP A 137 2.24 5.43 -1.11
CA ASP A 137 1.78 5.92 -2.40
C ASP A 137 0.32 6.38 -2.24
N PRO A 138 -0.01 7.65 -2.52
CA PRO A 138 -1.38 8.14 -2.42
C PRO A 138 -2.38 7.29 -3.22
N PHE A 139 -1.93 6.64 -4.29
CA PHE A 139 -2.73 5.69 -5.06
C PHE A 139 -3.06 4.43 -4.26
N ASP A 140 -2.06 3.80 -3.64
CA ASP A 140 -2.25 2.57 -2.86
C ASP A 140 -3.20 2.83 -1.68
N VAL A 141 -2.99 3.93 -0.96
CA VAL A 141 -3.87 4.36 0.14
C VAL A 141 -5.31 4.57 -0.35
N ALA A 142 -5.48 5.24 -1.49
CA ALA A 142 -6.80 5.48 -2.07
C ALA A 142 -7.49 4.17 -2.50
N TYR A 143 -6.75 3.23 -3.08
CA TYR A 143 -7.28 1.95 -3.51
C TYR A 143 -7.70 1.07 -2.32
N GLU A 144 -6.87 0.98 -1.27
CA GLU A 144 -7.23 0.25 -0.04
C GLU A 144 -8.47 0.85 0.65
N GLN A 145 -8.54 2.19 0.68
CA GLN A 145 -9.69 2.88 1.22
C GLN A 145 -10.95 2.62 0.38
N TYR A 146 -10.84 2.64 -0.96
CA TYR A 146 -11.93 2.28 -1.86
C TYR A 146 -12.44 0.87 -1.59
N ASP A 147 -11.55 -0.14 -1.54
CA ASP A 147 -11.92 -1.53 -1.31
C ASP A 147 -12.61 -1.72 0.04
N THR A 148 -12.12 -1.04 1.08
CA THR A 148 -12.75 -1.02 2.41
C THR A 148 -14.16 -0.43 2.36
N LEU A 149 -14.35 0.72 1.71
CA LEU A 149 -15.66 1.37 1.57
C LEU A 149 -16.63 0.51 0.76
N LYS A 150 -16.16 -0.12 -0.33
CA LYS A 150 -16.96 -1.05 -1.14
C LYS A 150 -17.41 -2.26 -0.34
N LYS A 151 -16.51 -2.90 0.42
CA LYS A 151 -16.83 -4.03 1.32
C LYS A 151 -17.87 -3.66 2.37
N GLN A 152 -17.80 -2.43 2.89
CA GLN A 152 -18.76 -1.88 3.85
C GLN A 152 -20.07 -1.37 3.19
N LYS A 153 -20.19 -1.48 1.86
CA LYS A 153 -21.30 -0.95 1.05
C LYS A 153 -21.55 0.55 1.21
N LYS A 154 -20.49 1.30 1.56
CA LYS A 154 -20.51 2.76 1.67
C LYS A 154 -20.24 3.39 0.30
N TYR A 155 -21.15 3.12 -0.64
CA TYR A 155 -20.95 3.46 -2.04
C TYR A 155 -20.79 4.96 -2.29
N GLN A 156 -21.55 5.80 -1.60
CA GLN A 156 -21.46 7.25 -1.76
C GLN A 156 -20.08 7.80 -1.31
N GLU A 157 -19.57 7.35 -0.16
CA GLU A 157 -18.23 7.71 0.32
C GLU A 157 -17.14 7.23 -0.66
N ALA A 158 -17.32 6.06 -1.28
CA ALA A 158 -16.39 5.52 -2.26
C ALA A 158 -16.39 6.32 -3.58
N LEU A 159 -17.56 6.78 -4.04
CA LEU A 159 -17.68 7.68 -5.20
C LEU A 159 -17.02 9.04 -4.94
N GLU A 160 -17.22 9.61 -3.75
CA GLU A 160 -16.57 10.86 -3.33
C GLU A 160 -15.05 10.72 -3.28
N LEU A 161 -14.54 9.58 -2.79
CA LEU A 161 -13.12 9.27 -2.82
C LEU A 161 -12.58 9.22 -4.26
N CYS A 162 -13.27 8.56 -5.18
CA CYS A 162 -12.85 8.48 -6.59
C CYS A 162 -12.76 9.87 -7.23
N ASN A 163 -13.80 10.69 -7.07
CA ASN A 163 -13.79 12.08 -7.57
C ASN A 163 -12.63 12.88 -6.99
N LYS A 164 -12.39 12.78 -5.68
CA LYS A 164 -11.29 13.46 -5.02
C LYS A 164 -9.92 13.01 -5.55
N CYS A 165 -9.76 11.73 -5.91
CA CYS A 165 -8.52 11.24 -6.49
C CYS A 165 -8.29 11.80 -7.90
N ILE A 166 -9.35 11.84 -8.72
CA ILE A 166 -9.32 12.46 -10.05
C ILE A 166 -8.95 13.95 -9.94
N ASP A 167 -9.62 14.70 -9.07
CA ASP A 167 -9.38 16.14 -8.85
C ASP A 167 -7.95 16.44 -8.36
N LYS A 168 -7.36 15.51 -7.61
CA LYS A 168 -5.99 15.64 -7.08
C LYS A 168 -4.93 15.02 -7.98
N HIS A 169 -5.30 14.50 -9.16
CA HIS A 169 -4.41 13.78 -10.06
C HIS A 169 -3.65 12.63 -9.37
N ILE A 170 -4.34 11.92 -8.46
CA ILE A 170 -3.84 10.66 -7.88
C ILE A 170 -4.11 9.58 -8.91
N GLY A 171 -3.07 8.93 -9.44
CA GLY A 171 -3.18 7.90 -10.48
C GLY A 171 -3.79 8.42 -11.79
N HIS A 172 -4.21 7.49 -12.65
CA HIS A 172 -4.87 7.82 -13.91
C HIS A 172 -6.40 7.92 -13.74
N PRO A 173 -7.07 8.93 -14.32
CA PRO A 173 -8.52 9.11 -14.21
C PRO A 173 -9.34 7.88 -14.65
N TYR A 174 -8.92 7.19 -15.73
CA TYR A 174 -9.64 6.02 -16.26
C TYR A 174 -9.77 4.90 -15.24
N PHE A 175 -8.81 4.79 -14.31
CA PHE A 175 -8.84 3.78 -13.25
C PHE A 175 -9.92 4.14 -12.23
N PHE A 176 -9.99 5.39 -11.80
CA PHE A 176 -11.04 5.81 -10.87
C PHE A 176 -12.42 5.78 -11.52
N HIS A 177 -12.54 6.08 -12.81
CA HIS A 177 -13.80 5.88 -13.53
C HIS A 177 -14.20 4.40 -13.62
N SER A 178 -13.27 3.45 -13.78
CA SER A 178 -13.61 2.01 -13.72
C SER A 178 -14.10 1.59 -12.34
N LEU A 179 -13.50 2.14 -11.27
CA LEU A 179 -13.95 1.91 -9.90
C LEU A 179 -15.35 2.48 -9.65
N MET A 180 -15.64 3.68 -10.16
CA MET A 180 -16.98 4.26 -10.09
C MET A 180 -18.00 3.39 -10.83
N ALA A 181 -17.66 2.90 -12.02
CA ALA A 181 -18.53 1.99 -12.78
C ALA A 181 -18.83 0.69 -11.99
N ASP A 182 -17.83 0.09 -11.37
CA ASP A 182 -17.96 -1.08 -10.50
C ASP A 182 -18.87 -0.82 -9.28
N ILE A 183 -18.78 0.36 -8.64
CA ILE A 183 -19.73 0.78 -7.59
C ILE A 183 -21.16 0.82 -8.13
N TYR A 184 -21.40 1.48 -9.26
CA TYR A 184 -22.74 1.57 -9.84
C TYR A 184 -23.27 0.19 -10.28
N GLY A 185 -22.39 -0.70 -10.75
CA GLY A 185 -22.71 -2.10 -10.99
C GLY A 185 -23.18 -2.82 -9.72
N CYS A 186 -22.52 -2.61 -8.58
CA CYS A 186 -22.96 -3.14 -7.29
C CYS A 186 -24.33 -2.59 -6.86
N MET A 187 -24.62 -1.33 -7.19
CA MET A 187 -25.91 -0.67 -6.95
C MET A 187 -26.99 -1.07 -7.97
N LYS A 188 -26.64 -1.84 -9.01
CA LYS A 188 -27.47 -2.17 -10.17
C LYS A 188 -27.95 -0.96 -10.97
N ASP A 189 -27.24 0.15 -10.88
CA ASP A 189 -27.43 1.31 -11.75
C ASP A 189 -26.60 1.10 -13.01
N TRP A 190 -27.12 0.28 -13.91
CA TRP A 190 -26.43 -0.11 -15.14
C TRP A 190 -26.22 1.07 -16.09
N GLN A 191 -27.09 2.08 -16.03
CA GLN A 191 -26.93 3.29 -16.83
C GLN A 191 -25.69 4.06 -16.38
N LYS A 192 -25.56 4.35 -15.08
CA LYS A 192 -24.37 5.02 -14.55
C LYS A 192 -23.11 4.18 -14.73
N CYS A 193 -23.21 2.86 -14.55
CA CYS A 193 -22.10 1.96 -14.83
C CYS A 193 -21.60 2.09 -16.28
N ALA A 194 -22.49 2.11 -17.26
CA ALA A 194 -22.12 2.31 -18.66
C ALA A 194 -21.54 3.72 -18.92
N GLU A 195 -22.13 4.77 -18.35
CA GLU A 195 -21.65 6.15 -18.48
C GLU A 195 -20.18 6.29 -18.03
N TYR A 196 -19.83 5.76 -16.85
CA TYR A 196 -18.46 5.85 -16.33
C TYR A 196 -17.46 4.97 -17.09
N ASN A 197 -17.88 3.80 -17.57
CA ASN A 197 -17.02 2.99 -18.44
C ASN A 197 -16.70 3.71 -19.77
N LEU A 198 -17.69 4.38 -20.38
CA LEU A 198 -17.47 5.17 -21.60
C LEU A 198 -16.50 6.33 -21.37
N MET A 199 -16.59 7.01 -20.21
CA MET A 199 -15.63 8.05 -19.83
C MET A 199 -14.22 7.47 -19.72
N GLY A 200 -14.05 6.36 -18.99
CA GLY A 200 -12.76 5.70 -18.86
C GLY A 200 -12.17 5.21 -20.19
N ILE A 201 -13.00 4.69 -21.10
CA ILE A 201 -12.54 4.22 -22.43
C ILE A 201 -11.94 5.39 -23.23
N LYS A 202 -12.62 6.54 -23.23
CA LYS A 202 -12.14 7.74 -23.91
C LYS A 202 -10.81 8.20 -23.32
N GLU A 203 -10.68 8.18 -22.00
CA GLU A 203 -9.42 8.52 -21.34
C GLU A 203 -8.30 7.51 -21.65
N CYS A 204 -8.59 6.21 -21.70
CA CYS A 204 -7.59 5.23 -22.12
C CYS A 204 -7.07 5.48 -23.55
N GLU A 205 -7.91 6.00 -24.45
CA GLU A 205 -7.47 6.41 -25.80
C GLU A 205 -6.49 7.58 -25.72
N ASP A 206 -6.77 8.58 -24.88
CA ASP A 206 -5.88 9.72 -24.66
C ASP A 206 -4.52 9.29 -24.05
N TYR A 207 -4.52 8.27 -23.18
CA TYR A 207 -3.30 7.72 -22.56
C TYR A 207 -2.67 6.55 -23.34
N SER A 208 -3.24 6.14 -24.48
CA SER A 208 -2.80 4.97 -25.26
C SER A 208 -2.70 3.66 -24.45
N ASN A 209 -3.63 3.43 -23.52
CA ASN A 209 -3.68 2.22 -22.68
C ASN A 209 -4.74 1.23 -23.18
N ASP A 210 -4.44 0.56 -24.30
CA ASP A 210 -5.36 -0.40 -24.92
C ASP A 210 -5.66 -1.62 -24.03
N SER A 211 -4.71 -2.01 -23.17
CA SER A 211 -4.92 -3.14 -22.25
C SER A 211 -6.01 -2.84 -21.21
N PHE A 212 -5.98 -1.64 -20.61
CA PHE A 212 -7.00 -1.25 -19.64
C PHE A 212 -8.33 -0.91 -20.31
N LYS A 213 -8.30 -0.42 -21.55
CA LYS A 213 -9.50 -0.22 -22.36
C LYS A 213 -10.30 -1.50 -22.54
N VAL A 214 -9.65 -2.65 -22.71
CA VAL A 214 -10.35 -3.96 -22.78
C VAL A 214 -11.12 -4.26 -21.49
N TYR A 215 -10.56 -3.94 -20.32
CA TYR A 215 -11.23 -4.14 -19.03
C TYR A 215 -12.50 -3.28 -18.91
N LEU A 216 -12.41 -2.00 -19.29
CA LEU A 216 -13.57 -1.10 -19.30
C LEU A 216 -14.63 -1.52 -20.34
N GLN A 217 -14.22 -2.00 -21.52
CA GLN A 217 -15.13 -2.54 -22.53
C GLN A 217 -15.86 -3.79 -22.03
N TYR A 218 -15.18 -4.65 -21.26
CA TYR A 218 -15.78 -5.80 -20.61
C TYR A 218 -16.88 -5.37 -19.64
N GLN A 219 -16.57 -4.46 -18.70
CA GLN A 219 -17.56 -3.91 -17.78
C GLN A 219 -18.73 -3.22 -18.50
N LEU A 220 -18.45 -2.50 -19.59
CA LEU A 220 -19.44 -1.79 -20.39
C LEU A 220 -20.46 -2.73 -21.02
N TYR A 221 -20.01 -3.77 -21.73
CA TYR A 221 -20.96 -4.67 -22.38
C TYR A 221 -21.75 -5.48 -21.33
N SER A 222 -21.14 -5.84 -20.20
CA SER A 222 -21.86 -6.49 -19.11
C SER A 222 -22.95 -5.57 -18.56
N ALA A 223 -22.68 -4.27 -18.39
CA ALA A 223 -23.70 -3.30 -17.98
C ALA A 223 -24.85 -3.24 -18.99
N TYR A 224 -24.56 -3.22 -20.30
CA TYR A 224 -25.60 -3.27 -21.32
C TYR A 224 -26.42 -4.55 -21.26
N HIS A 225 -25.79 -5.71 -21.11
CA HIS A 225 -26.48 -6.98 -20.93
C HIS A 225 -27.41 -6.97 -19.71
N TYR A 226 -26.92 -6.56 -18.54
CA TYR A 226 -27.75 -6.49 -17.33
C TYR A 226 -28.86 -5.45 -17.38
N SER A 227 -28.74 -4.45 -18.26
CA SER A 227 -29.81 -3.49 -18.58
C SER A 227 -30.81 -4.00 -19.63
N GLY A 228 -30.63 -5.21 -20.17
CA GLY A 228 -31.48 -5.81 -21.20
C GLY A 228 -31.16 -5.37 -22.64
N ASN A 229 -30.00 -4.76 -22.87
CA ASN A 229 -29.59 -4.18 -24.15
C ASN A 229 -28.52 -5.02 -24.85
N ASP A 230 -28.79 -6.32 -25.06
CA ASP A 230 -27.86 -7.27 -25.68
C ASP A 230 -27.38 -6.84 -27.08
N ILE A 231 -28.23 -6.13 -27.84
CA ILE A 231 -27.89 -5.59 -29.15
C ILE A 231 -26.74 -4.57 -29.05
N ILE A 232 -26.74 -3.73 -28.01
CA ILE A 232 -25.69 -2.74 -27.79
C ILE A 232 -24.44 -3.43 -27.23
N ALA A 233 -24.62 -4.35 -26.28
CA ALA A 233 -23.54 -5.15 -25.69
C ALA A 233 -22.69 -5.88 -26.75
N ARG A 234 -23.34 -6.35 -27.82
CA ARG A 234 -22.71 -7.13 -28.89
C ARG A 234 -21.42 -6.50 -29.44
N LYS A 235 -21.41 -5.18 -29.70
CA LYS A 235 -20.26 -4.51 -30.33
C LYS A 235 -19.03 -4.54 -29.41
N ASP A 236 -19.21 -4.15 -28.16
CA ASP A 236 -18.12 -4.10 -27.19
C ASP A 236 -17.66 -5.51 -26.80
N CYS A 237 -18.59 -6.47 -26.69
CA CYS A 237 -18.27 -7.89 -26.46
C CYS A 237 -17.39 -8.47 -27.60
N LEU A 238 -17.68 -8.14 -28.87
CA LEU A 238 -16.84 -8.55 -30.00
C LEU A 238 -15.43 -7.97 -29.88
N SER A 239 -15.32 -6.68 -29.54
CA SER A 239 -14.02 -6.03 -29.32
C SER A 239 -13.22 -6.74 -28.24
N VAL A 240 -13.84 -7.04 -27.10
CA VAL A 240 -13.20 -7.76 -25.98
C VAL A 240 -12.78 -9.16 -26.40
N MET A 241 -13.65 -9.92 -27.06
CA MET A 241 -13.37 -11.29 -27.51
C MET A 241 -12.12 -11.36 -28.41
N LEU A 242 -11.95 -10.36 -29.29
CA LEU A 242 -10.82 -10.28 -30.22
C LEU A 242 -9.53 -9.79 -29.55
N ASN A 243 -9.61 -8.81 -28.66
CA ASN A 243 -8.45 -8.06 -28.16
C ASN A 243 -7.99 -8.48 -26.75
N ALA A 244 -8.82 -9.16 -25.95
CA ALA A 244 -8.42 -9.63 -24.63
C ALA A 244 -7.32 -10.70 -24.71
N THR A 245 -6.39 -10.66 -23.75
CA THR A 245 -5.29 -11.59 -23.56
C THR A 245 -5.51 -12.40 -22.27
N ASP A 246 -4.80 -12.05 -21.21
CA ASP A 246 -4.67 -12.69 -19.91
C ASP A 246 -5.35 -11.89 -18.80
N GLN A 247 -6.05 -10.80 -19.14
CA GLN A 247 -6.79 -10.00 -18.16
C GLN A 247 -7.89 -10.83 -17.49
N THR A 248 -8.02 -10.67 -16.17
CA THR A 248 -9.04 -11.35 -15.37
C THR A 248 -9.95 -10.35 -14.66
N CYS A 249 -11.20 -10.73 -14.45
CA CYS A 249 -12.17 -10.01 -13.64
C CYS A 249 -12.88 -10.99 -12.71
N ASN A 250 -12.87 -10.74 -11.40
CA ASN A 250 -13.48 -11.63 -10.38
C ASN A 250 -13.03 -13.11 -10.49
N GLY A 251 -11.78 -13.36 -10.87
CA GLY A 251 -11.22 -14.70 -11.04
C GLY A 251 -11.59 -15.40 -12.36
N LEU A 252 -12.32 -14.73 -13.25
CA LEU A 252 -12.65 -15.22 -14.60
C LEU A 252 -11.72 -14.60 -15.65
N LEU A 253 -11.32 -15.39 -16.63
CA LEU A 253 -10.58 -14.88 -17.79
C LEU A 253 -11.53 -14.12 -18.71
N ILE A 254 -11.32 -12.82 -18.88
CA ILE A 254 -12.22 -11.92 -19.63
C ILE A 254 -12.45 -12.44 -21.06
N LYS A 255 -11.40 -12.96 -21.70
CA LYS A 255 -11.47 -13.50 -23.05
C LYS A 255 -12.42 -14.69 -23.17
N ASP A 256 -12.42 -15.57 -22.18
CA ASP A 256 -13.22 -16.80 -22.23
C ASP A 256 -14.68 -16.53 -21.89
N ASP A 257 -14.93 -15.56 -21.01
CA ASP A 257 -16.28 -15.07 -20.71
C ASP A 257 -16.89 -14.39 -21.95
N ALA A 258 -16.15 -13.48 -22.59
CA ALA A 258 -16.61 -12.81 -23.81
C ALA A 258 -16.91 -13.78 -24.97
N LYS A 259 -16.18 -14.91 -25.08
CA LYS A 259 -16.48 -15.97 -26.07
C LYS A 259 -17.79 -16.71 -25.77
N GLN A 260 -18.16 -16.84 -24.50
CA GLN A 260 -19.41 -17.48 -24.09
C GLN A 260 -20.60 -16.54 -24.26
N ASP A 261 -20.40 -15.25 -23.96
CA ASP A 261 -21.41 -14.21 -24.06
C ASP A 261 -21.74 -13.85 -25.52
N PHE A 262 -20.73 -13.73 -26.38
CA PHE A 262 -20.91 -13.20 -27.73
C PHE A 262 -21.99 -13.93 -28.56
N PRO A 263 -22.08 -15.28 -28.59
CA PRO A 263 -23.15 -15.98 -29.28
C PRO A 263 -24.57 -15.61 -28.81
N ILE A 264 -24.75 -15.28 -27.52
CA ILE A 264 -26.03 -14.87 -26.97
C ILE A 264 -26.44 -13.52 -27.56
N TYR A 265 -25.51 -12.56 -27.55
CA TYR A 265 -25.73 -11.21 -28.09
C TYR A 265 -25.88 -11.22 -29.62
N GLU A 266 -25.13 -12.07 -30.31
CA GLU A 266 -25.28 -12.30 -31.75
C GLU A 266 -26.68 -12.81 -32.08
N GLN A 267 -27.18 -13.81 -31.34
CA GLN A 267 -28.51 -14.36 -31.58
C GLN A 267 -29.60 -13.33 -31.33
N ALA A 268 -29.47 -12.50 -30.28
CA ALA A 268 -30.39 -11.40 -30.00
C ALA A 268 -30.42 -10.39 -31.16
N TYR A 269 -29.24 -10.04 -31.70
CA TYR A 269 -29.13 -9.17 -32.86
C TYR A 269 -29.77 -9.78 -34.11
N VAL A 270 -29.48 -11.05 -34.43
CA VAL A 270 -30.05 -11.76 -35.59
C VAL A 270 -31.57 -11.85 -35.48
N ASN A 271 -32.11 -12.21 -34.31
CA ASN A 271 -33.55 -12.29 -34.09
C ASN A 271 -34.23 -10.93 -34.27
N SER A 272 -33.63 -9.87 -33.70
CA SER A 272 -34.10 -8.50 -33.88
C SER A 272 -34.07 -8.14 -35.37
N PHE A 273 -32.94 -8.31 -36.05
CA PHE A 273 -32.78 -8.01 -37.47
C PHE A 273 -33.82 -8.73 -38.35
N LEU A 274 -34.05 -10.02 -38.12
CA LEU A 274 -34.99 -10.82 -38.91
C LEU A 274 -36.45 -10.36 -38.73
N SER A 275 -36.81 -9.82 -37.56
CA SER A 275 -38.17 -9.31 -37.27
C SER A 275 -38.54 -8.00 -37.98
N HIS A 276 -37.54 -7.26 -38.50
CA HIS A 276 -37.76 -5.98 -39.18
C HIS A 276 -38.21 -6.15 -40.65
N THR A 277 -38.94 -5.17 -41.18
CA THR A 277 -39.26 -5.08 -42.61
C THR A 277 -38.01 -4.83 -43.45
N MET A 278 -38.04 -5.09 -44.76
CA MET A 278 -36.87 -4.92 -45.64
C MET A 278 -36.31 -3.47 -45.65
N SER A 279 -37.18 -2.46 -45.54
CA SER A 279 -36.77 -1.06 -45.42
C SER A 279 -36.04 -0.77 -44.10
N GLU A 280 -36.47 -1.40 -43.01
CA GLU A 280 -35.85 -1.26 -41.69
C GLU A 280 -34.53 -2.03 -41.59
N LYS A 281 -34.44 -3.21 -42.24
CA LYS A 281 -33.21 -3.99 -42.38
C LYS A 281 -32.09 -3.21 -43.06
N LEU A 282 -32.41 -2.46 -44.11
CA LEU A 282 -31.44 -1.60 -44.81
C LEU A 282 -30.89 -0.49 -43.88
N LEU A 283 -31.75 0.08 -43.03
CA LEU A 283 -31.38 1.09 -42.04
C LEU A 283 -30.54 0.51 -40.89
N CYS A 284 -30.82 -0.72 -40.44
CA CYS A 284 -30.01 -1.42 -39.45
C CYS A 284 -28.59 -1.74 -39.96
N LEU A 285 -28.44 -2.12 -41.23
CA LEU A 285 -27.14 -2.37 -41.84
C LEU A 285 -26.28 -1.09 -41.94
N LEU A 286 -26.91 0.06 -42.20
CA LEU A 286 -26.21 1.35 -42.35
C LEU A 286 -25.79 1.98 -41.01
N ARG A 287 -26.43 1.61 -39.89
CA ARG A 287 -26.13 2.15 -38.54
C ARG A 287 -25.10 1.34 -37.74
N ASN A 288 -24.83 0.11 -38.16
CA ASN A 288 -23.96 -0.84 -37.45
C ASN A 288 -22.64 -1.16 -38.20
N MET A 289 -22.34 -0.42 -39.28
CA MET A 289 -20.98 -0.28 -39.81
C MET A 289 -20.29 0.90 -39.14
#